data_AF-A0A944ZXM0-F1
#
_entry.id   AF-A0A944ZXM0-F1
#
_cell.length_a   1.000
_cell.length_b   1.000
_cell.length_c   1.000
_cell.angle_alpha   90.00
_cell.angle_beta   90.00
_cell.angle_gamma   90.00
#
_symmetry.space_group_name_H-M   'P 1'
#
loop_
_entity.id
_entity.type
_entity.pdbx_description
1 polymer ?
#
loop_
_entity_poly.entity_id
_entity_poly.type
_entity_poly.pdbx_seq_one_letter_code
_entity_poly.pdbx_strand_id
1 'polypeptide(L)' 'MNDPALAIIPCPQCGVKNRIGNYDSDKTPVCARCRANLMDKKEHEAFQKFQENLNQFKDLPDVGFRPKASE' A
#
# COMPACT_ATOMS: atom_id res chain seq x y z
N MET A 1 -12.43 10.59 8.66
CA MET A 1 -11.34 10.86 7.71
C MET A 1 -10.39 9.66 7.76
N ASN A 2 -10.63 8.65 6.92
CA ASN A 2 -9.74 7.49 6.79
C ASN A 2 -8.99 7.68 5.48
N ASP A 3 -7.87 8.41 5.53
CA ASP A 3 -6.89 8.34 4.46
C ASP A 3 -6.44 6.88 4.35
N PRO A 4 -6.64 6.22 3.19
CA PRO A 4 -6.13 4.87 3.03
C PRO A 4 -4.61 4.98 3.08
N ALA A 5 -4.01 4.59 4.20
CA ALA A 5 -2.58 4.34 4.23
C ALA A 5 -2.32 3.19 3.27
N LEU A 6 -1.93 3.51 2.04
CA LEU A 6 -1.88 2.58 0.91
C LEU A 6 -0.84 1.47 1.13
N ALA A 7 0.21 1.72 1.92
CA ALA A 7 1.14 0.69 2.35
C ALA A 7 1.82 1.04 3.69
N ILE A 8 2.08 0.01 4.51
CA ILE A 8 2.94 0.09 5.70
C ILE A 8 4.17 -0.77 5.42
N ILE A 9 5.35 -0.14 5.30
CA ILE A 9 6.59 -0.82 4.95
C ILE A 9 7.58 -0.72 6.13
N PRO A 10 8.04 -1.85 6.69
CA PRO A 10 9.09 -1.84 7.69
C PRO A 10 10.44 -1.51 7.05
N CYS A 11 11.22 -0.64 7.69
CA CYS A 11 12.56 -0.32 7.21
C CYS A 11 13.51 -1.50 7.46
N PRO A 12 14.26 -1.98 6.44
CA PRO A 12 15.21 -3.09 6.61
C PRO A 12 16.41 -2.71 7.50
N GLN A 13 16.73 -1.42 7.62
CA GLN A 13 17.87 -0.94 8.41
C GLN A 13 17.52 -0.66 9.87
N CYS A 14 16.36 -0.07 10.16
CA CYS A 14 15.99 0.36 11.51
C CYS A 14 14.74 -0.30 12.08
N GLY A 15 14.04 -1.13 11.32
CA GLY A 15 12.83 -1.85 11.74
C GLY A 15 11.57 -0.98 11.94
N VAL A 16 11.68 0.34 11.78
CA VAL A 16 10.53 1.24 11.93
C VAL A 16 9.52 1.02 10.81
N LYS A 17 8.25 0.90 11.18
CA LYS A 17 7.13 0.80 10.24
C LYS A 17 6.82 2.20 9.68
N ASN A 18 7.11 2.42 8.41
CA ASN A 18 6.85 3.67 7.71
C ASN A 18 5.51 3.55 6.97
N ARG A 19 4.61 4.53 7.15
CA ARG A 19 3.33 4.59 6.44
C ARG A 19 3.50 5.44 5.19
N ILE A 20 3.21 4.90 4.03
CA ILE A 20 3.28 5.60 2.75
C ILE A 20 1.87 6.04 2.37
N GLY A 21 1.61 7.34 2.49
CA GLY A 21 0.30 7.94 2.20
C GLY A 21 0.10 8.32 0.72
N ASN A 22 1.19 8.61 0.01
CA ASN A 22 1.17 8.86 -1.42
C ASN A 22 2.35 8.14 -2.06
N TYR A 23 2.08 7.36 -3.11
CA TYR A 23 3.09 6.60 -3.83
C TYR A 23 3.32 7.28 -5.17
N ASP A 24 4.45 7.96 -5.30
CA ASP A 24 4.95 8.51 -6.56
C ASP A 24 5.76 7.42 -7.27
N SER A 25 5.33 7.02 -8.48
CA SER A 25 6.01 6.04 -9.33
C SER A 25 7.49 6.33 -9.53
N ASP A 26 7.85 7.62 -9.56
CA ASP A 26 9.19 8.09 -9.86
C ASP A 26 10.11 8.18 -8.64
N LYS A 27 9.59 7.96 -7.43
CA LYS A 27 10.33 8.16 -6.17
C LYS A 27 10.31 6.92 -5.28
N THR A 28 11.49 6.38 -5.01
CA THR A 28 11.64 5.30 -4.02
C THR A 28 11.36 5.84 -2.61
N PRO A 29 10.46 5.19 -1.84
CA PRO A 29 10.14 5.66 -0.50
C PRO A 29 11.33 5.47 0.44
N VAL A 30 11.63 6.52 1.22
CA VAL A 30 12.74 6.54 2.19
C VAL A 30 12.21 6.48 3.61
N CYS A 31 12.99 5.90 4.50
CA CYS A 31 12.64 5.83 5.92
C CYS A 31 12.70 7.22 6.55
N ALA A 32 11.66 7.61 7.30
CA ALA A 32 11.63 8.89 8.01
C ALA A 32 12.70 8.99 9.12
N ARG A 33 13.13 7.84 9.68
CA ARG A 33 14.09 7.79 10.80
C ARG A 33 15.54 7.75 10.33
N CYS A 34 15.90 6.81 9.45
CA CYS A 34 17.29 6.60 9.03
C CYS A 34 17.58 7.07 7.59
N ARG A 35 16.55 7.52 6.85
CA ARG A 35 16.65 7.93 5.43
C ARG A 35 17.15 6.86 4.46
N ALA A 36 17.28 5.62 4.92
CA ALA A 36 17.56 4.49 4.04
C ALA A 36 16.37 4.24 3.10
N ASN A 37 16.66 3.76 1.89
CA ASN A 37 15.64 3.29 0.97
C ASN A 37 14.87 2.13 1.62
N LEU A 38 13.55 2.18 1.57
CA LEU A 38 12.70 1.17 2.20
C LEU A 38 12.58 -0.10 1.37
N MET A 39 12.86 -0.02 0.07
CA MET A 39 12.65 -1.09 -0.91
C MET A 39 13.68 -0.98 -2.03
N ASP A 40 13.96 -2.11 -2.66
CA ASP A 40 14.76 -2.15 -3.89
C ASP A 40 13.92 -1.86 -5.14
N LYS A 41 14.57 -1.53 -6.27
CA LYS A 41 13.89 -1.23 -7.55
C LYS A 41 12.88 -2.31 -7.99
N LYS A 42 13.21 -3.59 -7.78
CA LYS A 42 12.33 -4.71 -8.13
C LYS A 42 11.08 -4.77 -7.26
N GLU A 43 11.22 -4.47 -5.98
CA GLU A 43 10.10 -4.43 -5.03
C GLU A 43 9.21 -3.22 -5.30
N HIS A 44 9.80 -2.08 -5.67
CA HIS A 44 9.10 -0.86 -6.12
C HIS A 44 8.22 -1.12 -7.36
N GLU A 45 8.74 -1.80 -8.38
CA GLU A 45 7.95 -2.17 -9.56
C GLU A 45 6.81 -3.15 -9.25
N ALA A 46 7.04 -4.12 -8.37
CA ALA A 46 6.01 -5.07 -7.95
C ALA A 46 4.89 -4.38 -7.16
N PHE A 47 5.24 -3.48 -6.24
CA PHE A 47 4.28 -2.67 -5.48
C PHE A 47 3.49 -1.73 -6.38
N GLN A 48 4.12 -1.11 -7.39
CA GLN A 48 3.42 -0.27 -8.36
C GLN A 48 2.31 -1.04 -9.08
N LYS A 49 2.64 -2.20 -9.65
CA LYS A 49 1.67 -3.05 -10.34
C LYS A 49 0.52 -3.47 -9.42
N PHE A 50 0.83 -3.83 -8.17
CA PHE A 50 -0.18 -4.20 -7.19
C PHE A 50 -1.15 -3.04 -6.90
N GLN A 51 -0.63 -1.83 -6.75
CA GLN A 51 -1.42 -0.66 -6.42
C GLN A 51 -2.27 -0.16 -7.59
N GLU A 52 -1.75 -0.23 -8.82
CA GLU A 52 -2.52 0.03 -10.04
C GLU A 52 -3.69 -0.96 -10.19
N ASN A 53 -3.44 -2.24 -9.96
CA ASN A 53 -4.50 -3.26 -9.98
C ASN A 53 -5.57 -2.96 -8.92
N LEU A 54 -5.21 -2.64 -7.68
CA LEU A 54 -6.19 -2.29 -6.64
C LEU A 54 -7.08 -1.10 -7.02
N ASN A 55 -6.53 -0.09 -7.69
CA ASN A 55 -7.33 1.04 -8.15
C ASN A 55 -8.32 0.64 -9.25
N GLN A 56 -8.02 -0.35 -10.11
CA GLN A 56 -8.98 -0.86 -11.09
C GLN A 56 -10.20 -1.55 -10.44
N PHE A 57 -10.02 -2.16 -9.28
CA PHE A 57 -11.12 -2.87 -8.59
C PHE A 57 -11.91 -1.99 -7.61
N LYS A 58 -11.55 -0.72 -7.41
CA LYS A 58 -12.28 0.20 -6.51
C LYS A 58 -13.70 0.51 -6.96
N ASP A 59 -13.95 0.45 -8.27
CA ASP A 59 -15.26 0.78 -8.85
C ASP A 59 -16.19 -0.43 -9.00
N LEU A 60 -15.81 -1.62 -8.53
CA LEU A 60 -16.76 -2.73 -8.50
C LEU A 60 -17.83 -2.43 -7.44
N PRO A 61 -19.12 -2.41 -7.82
CA PRO A 61 -20.19 -2.35 -6.84
C PRO A 61 -20.08 -3.57 -5.93
N ASP A 62 -20.17 -3.35 -4.61
CA ASP A 62 -20.24 -4.42 -3.62
C ASP A 62 -21.59 -5.14 -3.77
N VAL A 63 -21.64 -6.13 -4.68
CA VAL A 63 -22.84 -6.93 -4.93
C VAL A 63 -22.95 -7.97 -3.82
N GLY A 64 -23.35 -7.51 -2.64
CA GLY A 64 -23.51 -8.30 -1.43
C GLY A 64 -24.66 -9.30 -1.50
N PHE A 65 -24.53 -10.38 -2.26
CA PHE A 65 -25.31 -11.62 -2.07
C PHE A 65 -24.76 -12.38 -0.85
N ARG A 66 -24.80 -11.75 0.33
CA ARG A 66 -24.65 -12.48 1.59
C ARG A 66 -26.05 -12.92 2.03
N PRO A 67 -26.38 -14.23 2.01
CA PRO A 67 -27.61 -14.67 2.65
C PRO A 67 -27.54 -14.23 4.12
N LYS A 68 -28.55 -13.48 4.58
CA LYS A 68 -28.69 -13.15 5.99
C LYS A 68 -28.68 -14.45 6.78
N ALA A 69 -27.81 -14.56 7.77
CA ALA A 69 -27.91 -15.63 8.76
C ALA A 69 -29.28 -15.46 9.44
N SER A 70 -30.12 -16.49 9.31
CA SER A 70 -31.39 -16.60 10.03
C SER A 70 -31.11 -16.68 11.53
N GLU A 71 -31.86 -15.88 12.28
CA GLU A 71 -31.85 -15.72 13.74
C GLU A 71 -32.20 -17.01 14.50
#